data_AF-A0A8T4SJJ8-F1
#
_entry.id   AF-A0A8T4SJJ8-F1
#
_cell.length_a   1.000
_cell.length_b   1.000
_cell.length_c   1.000
_cell.angle_alpha   90.00
_cell.angle_beta   90.00
_cell.angle_gamma   90.00
#
_symmetry.space_group_name_H-M   'P 1'
#
loop_
_entity.id
_entity.type
_entity.pdbx_description
1 polymer ?
#
loop_
_entity_poly.entity_id
_entity_poly.type
_entity_poly.pdbx_seq_one_letter_code
_entity_poly.pdbx_strand_id
1 'polypeptide(L)' 'MARIKLVVDGFQCERCSHKWIPRVKRYPVICPSCKSPYWDKPRRNKRKNVQKE' A
#
# COMPACT_ATOMS: atom_id res chain seq x y z
N MET A 1 -32.13 -1.31 -14.09
CA MET A 1 -30.70 -1.67 -14.24
C MET A 1 -30.18 -2.08 -12.87
N ALA A 2 -29.60 -3.28 -12.73
CA ALA A 2 -29.15 -3.81 -11.45
C ALA A 2 -27.83 -3.14 -11.00
N ARG A 3 -27.75 -2.78 -9.71
CA ARG A 3 -26.57 -2.15 -9.10
C ARG A 3 -25.82 -3.22 -8.31
N ILE A 4 -24.54 -3.44 -8.62
CA ILE A 4 -23.69 -4.42 -7.91
C ILE A 4 -22.53 -3.70 -7.20
N LYS A 5 -22.06 -4.27 -6.09
CA LYS A 5 -20.83 -3.85 -5.40
C LYS A 5 -19.68 -4.76 -5.86
N LEU A 6 -18.67 -4.18 -6.51
CA LEU A 6 -17.43 -4.87 -6.85
C LEU A 6 -16.41 -4.61 -5.75
N VAL A 7 -15.91 -5.66 -5.10
CA VAL A 7 -14.80 -5.62 -4.15
C VAL A 7 -13.56 -6.16 -4.88
N VAL A 8 -12.47 -5.41 -4.83
CA VAL A 8 -11.20 -5.78 -5.48
C VAL A 8 -10.07 -5.72 -4.47
N ASP A 9 -9.20 -6.72 -4.51
CA ASP A 9 -7.98 -6.72 -3.72
C ASP A 9 -6.96 -5.76 -4.34
N GLY A 10 -6.41 -4.89 -3.50
CA GLY A 10 -5.41 -3.90 -3.90
C GLY A 10 -4.23 -3.89 -2.93
N PHE A 11 -3.13 -3.29 -3.36
CA PHE A 11 -1.93 -3.11 -2.55
C PHE A 11 -1.75 -1.65 -2.17
N GLN A 12 -1.19 -1.43 -0.98
CA GLN A 12 -0.81 -0.13 -0.47
C GLN A 12 0.68 -0.12 -0.14
N CYS A 13 1.38 0.94 -0.55
CA CYS A 13 2.78 1.12 -0.18
C CYS A 13 2.91 1.78 1.19
N GLU A 14 3.59 1.13 2.12
CA GLU A 14 3.90 1.62 3.46
C GLU A 14 4.95 2.76 3.50
N ARG A 15 5.53 3.11 2.34
CA ARG A 15 6.57 4.17 2.23
C ARG A 15 6.04 5.46 1.64
N CYS A 16 5.20 5.38 0.61
CA CYS A 16 4.63 6.54 -0.09
C CYS A 16 3.09 6.61 -0.04
N SER A 17 2.44 5.65 0.63
CA SER A 17 0.99 5.56 0.78
C SER A 17 0.21 5.43 -0.54
N HIS A 18 0.89 5.12 -1.64
CA HIS A 18 0.25 4.90 -2.93
C HIS A 18 -0.55 3.60 -2.91
N LYS A 19 -1.78 3.62 -3.43
CA LYS A 19 -2.68 2.47 -3.54
C LYS A 19 -2.82 2.10 -5.00
N TRP A 20 -2.73 0.82 -5.33
CA TRP A 20 -2.92 0.33 -6.69
C TRP A 20 -3.59 -1.03 -6.72
N ILE A 21 -4.29 -1.30 -7.81
CA ILE A 21 -4.89 -2.61 -8.09
C ILE A 21 -3.95 -3.35 -9.04
N PRO A 22 -3.44 -4.53 -8.68
CA PRO A 22 -2.55 -5.28 -9.54
C PRO A 22 -3.32 -5.79 -10.78
N ARG A 23 -2.73 -5.66 -11.97
CA ARG A 23 -3.33 -6.19 -13.21
C ARG A 23 -3.19 -7.71 -13.33
N VAL A 24 -2.25 -8.30 -12.60
CA VAL A 24 -1.94 -9.72 -12.58
C VAL A 24 -2.03 -10.24 -11.14
N LYS A 25 -2.40 -11.50 -10.96
CA LYS A 25 -2.51 -12.14 -9.63
C LYS A 25 -1.16 -12.36 -8.92
N ARG A 26 -0.07 -11.75 -9.41
CA ARG A 26 1.29 -11.89 -8.85
C ARG A 26 1.54 -10.81 -7.81
N TYR A 27 2.28 -11.18 -6.78
CA TYR A 27 2.71 -10.23 -5.75
C TYR A 27 3.64 -9.17 -6.36
N PRO A 28 3.40 -7.86 -6.15
CA PRO A 28 4.24 -6.82 -6.70
C PRO A 28 5.62 -6.87 -6.05
N VAL A 29 6.66 -6.88 -6.89
CA VAL A 29 8.05 -6.82 -6.40
C VAL A 29 8.44 -5.39 -6.07
N ILE A 30 7.82 -4.39 -6.73
CA ILE A 30 8.13 -2.96 -6.58
C ILE A 30 6.86 -2.11 -6.51
N CYS A 31 6.92 -0.99 -5.80
CA CYS A 31 5.88 0.04 -5.86
C CYS A 31 5.91 0.75 -7.23
N PRO A 32 4.77 0.91 -7.93
CA PRO A 32 4.73 1.62 -9.22
C PRO A 32 5.02 3.13 -9.12
N SER A 33 4.80 3.74 -7.94
CA SER A 33 5.00 5.18 -7.73
C SER A 33 6.45 5.50 -7.31
N CYS A 34 6.94 4.91 -6.22
CA CYS A 34 8.28 5.21 -5.69
C CYS A 34 9.37 4.24 -6.14
N LYS A 35 9.02 3.22 -6.93
CA LYS A 35 9.93 2.14 -7.41
C LYS A 35 10.65 1.36 -6.30
N SER A 36 10.16 1.46 -5.06
CA SER A 36 10.79 0.77 -3.95
C SER A 36 10.41 -0.71 -3.93
N PRO A 37 11.39 -1.63 -3.77
CA PRO A 37 11.11 -3.04 -3.56
C PRO A 37 10.59 -3.36 -2.15
N TYR A 38 10.79 -2.44 -1.20
CA TYR A 38 10.34 -2.56 0.20
C TYR A 38 9.03 -1.82 0.42
N TRP A 39 8.14 -1.86 -0.56
CA TRP A 39 6.89 -1.11 -0.52
C TRP A 39 5.94 -1.66 0.55
N ASP A 40 6.06 -2.94 0.89
CA ASP A 40 5.31 -3.70 1.88
C ASP A 40 5.90 -3.59 3.29
N LYS A 41 7.04 -2.91 3.44
CA LYS A 41 7.71 -2.75 4.72
C LYS A 41 7.59 -1.30 5.19
N PRO A 42 7.10 -1.07 6.41
CA PRO A 42 7.12 0.27 6.99
C PRO A 42 8.56 0.75 7.08
N ARG A 43 8.78 2.04 6.85
CA ARG A 43 10.07 2.64 7.20
C ARG A 43 10.27 2.41 8.69
N ARG A 44 11.47 1.96 9.09
CA ARG A 44 11.86 1.95 10.52
C ARG A 44 11.78 3.41 11.01
N ASN A 45 10.63 3.82 11.52
CA ASN A 45 10.49 5.08 12.20
C ASN A 45 11.36 5.01 13.45
N LYS A 46 12.47 5.75 13.45
CA LYS A 46 13.12 6.10 14.71
C LYS A 46 12.18 7.06 15.44
N ARG A 47 11.64 6.53 16.55
CA ARG A 47 11.04 7.21 17.71
C ARG A 47 9.56 7.59 17.60
N LYS A 48 8.77 6.86 18.39
CA LYS A 48 7.45 7.26 18.89
C LYS A 48 7.64 8.55 19.70
N ASN A 49 7.10 9.67 19.25
CA ASN A 49 6.81 10.77 20.17
C ASN A 49 5.37 10.57 20.62
N VAL A 50 5.21 9.98 21.81
CA VAL A 50 3.95 9.87 22.52
C VAL A 50 3.67 11.26 23.07
N GLN A 51 2.88 12.07 22.35
CA GLN A 51 2.29 13.27 22.92
C GLN A 51 1.07 12.81 23.73
N LYS A 52 1.24 12.92 25.05
CA LYS A 52 0.28 12.66 26.11
C LYS A 52 -0.44 14.00 26.34
N GLU A 53 -1.77 14.01 26.26
CA GLU A 53 -2.64 15.10 26.73
C GLU A 53 -3.30 14.67 28.03
#